data_AF-A0A2H0C2U9-F1
#
_entry.id   AF-A0A2H0C2U9-F1
#
_cell.length_a   1.000
_cell.length_b   1.000
_cell.length_c   1.000
_cell.angle_alpha   90.00
_cell.angle_beta   90.00
_cell.angle_gamma   90.00
#
_symmetry.space_group_name_H-M   'P 1'
#
loop_
_entity.id
_entity.type
_entity.pdbx_description
1 polymer ?
#
loop_
_entity_poly.entity_id
_entity_poly.type
_entity_poly.pdbx_seq_one_letter_code
_entity_poly.pdbx_strand_id
1 'polypeptide(L)' 'IREHLKKKKEEVLAYHPIILGKNTACYICDKKLIKGENANIAFFEKSSRKIVVCDDCRKNDRN' A
#
# COMPACT_ATOMS: atom_id res chain seq x y z
N ILE A 1 -8.12 -1.44 -8.95
CA ILE A 1 -7.47 -1.53 -7.61
C ILE A 1 -8.08 -2.65 -6.76
N ARG A 2 -9.41 -2.66 -6.53
CA ARG A 2 -10.11 -3.80 -5.88
C ARG A 2 -9.80 -5.18 -6.49
N GLU A 3 -9.52 -5.28 -7.79
CA GLU A 3 -9.17 -6.56 -8.44
C GLU A 3 -7.79 -7.13 -8.06
N HIS A 4 -6.79 -6.29 -7.78
CA HIS A 4 -5.44 -6.79 -7.42
C HIS A 4 -5.41 -7.40 -6.01
N LEU A 5 -6.19 -6.83 -5.07
CA LEU A 5 -6.33 -7.35 -3.71
C LEU A 5 -7.36 -8.50 -3.63
N LYS A 6 -8.46 -8.44 -4.41
CA LYS A 6 -9.43 -9.55 -4.51
C LYS A 6 -8.83 -10.85 -5.04
N LYS A 7 -7.85 -10.79 -5.95
CA LYS A 7 -7.16 -12.01 -6.45
C LYS A 7 -6.42 -12.78 -5.34
N LYS A 8 -6.11 -12.17 -4.20
CA LYS A 8 -5.44 -12.83 -3.06
C LYS A 8 -6.31 -13.10 -1.84
N LYS A 9 -7.59 -12.67 -1.81
CA LYS A 9 -8.46 -12.72 -0.62
C LYS A 9 -7.81 -12.12 0.64
N GLU A 10 -6.88 -11.17 0.48
CA GLU A 10 -6.24 -10.49 1.61
C GLU A 10 -6.94 -9.15 1.82
N GLU A 11 -7.73 -9.06 2.88
CA GLU A 11 -8.39 -7.81 3.30
C GLU A 11 -7.40 -6.96 4.09
N VAL A 12 -7.26 -5.70 3.68
CA VAL A 12 -6.40 -4.73 4.36
C VAL A 12 -7.09 -4.34 5.67
N LEU A 13 -6.42 -4.62 6.78
CA LEU A 13 -6.88 -4.29 8.13
C LEU A 13 -6.68 -2.80 8.42
N ALA A 14 -5.51 -2.27 8.07
CA ALA A 14 -5.14 -0.90 8.38
C ALA A 14 -4.04 -0.36 7.46
N TYR A 15 -3.95 0.97 7.40
CA TYR A 15 -2.85 1.69 6.78
C TYR A 15 -2.13 2.54 7.83
N HIS A 16 -0.80 2.54 7.78
CA HIS A 16 0.02 3.44 8.60
C HIS A 16 0.85 4.38 7.69
N PRO A 17 0.75 5.71 7.87
CA PRO A 17 1.53 6.65 7.08
C PRO A 17 3.01 6.56 7.45
N ILE A 18 3.88 6.65 6.45
CA ILE A 18 5.34 6.64 6.61
C ILE A 18 5.99 7.66 5.68
N ILE A 19 7.17 8.12 6.09
CA ILE A 19 8.11 8.81 5.20
C ILE A 19 9.08 7.79 4.65
N LEU A 20 9.26 7.76 3.33
CA LEU A 20 10.14 6.79 2.69
C LEU A 20 11.62 7.08 2.98
N GLY A 21 12.31 6.11 3.58
CA GLY A 21 13.77 6.18 3.78
C GLY A 21 14.60 5.92 2.52
N LYS A 22 14.00 5.32 1.48
CA LYS A 22 14.63 5.00 0.20
C LYS A 22 13.60 5.00 -0.94
N ASN A 23 14.08 5.09 -2.17
CA ASN A 23 13.24 4.91 -3.35
C ASN A 23 12.61 3.51 -3.34
N THR A 24 11.33 3.42 -3.67
CA THR A 24 10.57 2.18 -3.74
C THR A 24 9.50 2.29 -4.84
N ALA A 25 8.65 1.29 -4.97
CA ALA A 25 7.46 1.33 -5.80
C ALA A 25 6.21 1.03 -4.97
N CYS A 26 5.08 1.61 -5.38
CA CYS A 26 3.77 1.23 -4.87
C CYS A 26 3.47 -0.22 -5.27
N TYR A 27 3.10 -1.06 -4.31
CA TYR A 27 2.78 -2.47 -4.56
C TYR A 27 1.54 -2.68 -5.44
N ILE A 28 0.65 -1.69 -5.51
CA ILE A 28 -0.65 -1.80 -6.20
C ILE A 28 -0.58 -1.32 -7.66
N CYS A 29 0.16 -0.25 -7.92
CA CYS A 29 0.20 0.40 -9.25
C CYS A 29 1.60 0.56 -9.83
N ASP A 30 2.62 0.00 -9.17
CA ASP A 30 4.04 0.09 -9.54
C ASP A 30 4.58 1.52 -9.74
N LYS A 31 3.81 2.54 -9.31
CA LYS A 31 4.24 3.94 -9.29
C LYS A 31 5.51 4.04 -8.47
N LYS A 32 6.56 4.62 -9.09
CA LYS A 32 7.82 4.91 -8.42
C LYS A 32 7.57 5.95 -7.33
N LEU A 33 8.03 5.64 -6.12
CA LEU A 33 8.00 6.52 -4.96
C LEU A 33 9.44 6.85 -4.56
N ILE A 34 9.71 8.13 -4.38
CA ILE A 34 11.03 8.68 -4.12
C ILE A 34 11.26 8.78 -2.60
N LYS A 35 12.52 8.64 -2.17
CA LYS A 35 12.92 8.90 -0.78
C LYS A 35 12.41 10.28 -0.33
N GLY A 36 11.85 10.33 0.88
CA GLY A 36 11.27 11.54 1.48
C GLY A 36 9.79 11.76 1.14
N GLU A 37 9.22 11.02 0.18
CA GLU A 37 7.78 11.10 -0.09
C GLU A 37 6.94 10.40 1.00
N ASN A 38 5.71 10.88 1.15
CA ASN A 38 4.68 10.24 1.96
C ASN A 38 4.18 8.98 1.26
N ALA A 39 4.21 7.86 1.98
CA ALA A 39 3.62 6.60 1.56
C ALA A 39 2.86 5.96 2.73
N ASN A 40 2.22 4.83 2.47
CA ASN A 40 1.48 4.10 3.49
C ASN A 40 1.92 2.65 3.51
N ILE A 41 2.09 2.08 4.70
CA ILE A 41 2.20 0.63 4.87
C ILE A 41 0.79 0.08 5.05
N ALA A 42 0.40 -0.87 4.21
CA ALA A 42 -0.82 -1.66 4.41
C ALA A 42 -0.51 -2.91 5.23
N PHE A 43 -1.37 -3.17 6.21
CA PHE A 43 -1.37 -4.37 7.06
C PHE A 43 -2.58 -5.21 6.72
N PHE A 44 -2.43 -6.53 6.73
CA PHE A 44 -3.49 -7.46 6.38
C PHE A 44 -3.99 -8.21 7.60
N GLU A 45 -5.28 -8.56 7.61
CA GLU A 45 -5.89 -9.27 8.74
C GLU A 45 -5.38 -10.72 8.87
N LYS A 46 -5.26 -11.40 7.73
CA LYS A 46 -4.92 -12.84 7.66
C LYS A 46 -3.44 -13.11 7.40
N SER A 47 -2.61 -12.07 7.37
CA SER A 47 -1.24 -12.16 6.88
C SER A 47 -0.36 -11.13 7.58
N SER A 48 0.80 -11.58 8.08
CA SER A 48 1.81 -10.69 8.68
C SER A 48 2.60 -9.89 7.65
N ARG A 49 2.21 -9.98 6.37
CA ARG A 49 2.83 -9.21 5.29
C ARG A 49 2.56 -7.72 5.47
N LYS A 50 3.53 -6.92 5.04
CA LYS A 50 3.43 -5.46 4.94
C LYS A 50 3.79 -5.06 3.52
N ILE A 51 2.99 -4.20 2.91
CA ILE A 51 3.27 -3.65 1.57
C ILE A 51 3.29 -2.13 1.63
N VAL A 52 4.10 -1.51 0.77
CA VAL A 52 4.12 -0.06 0.60
C VAL A 52 3.13 0.32 -0.49
N VAL A 53 2.29 1.30 -0.20
CA VAL A 53 1.20 1.76 -1.05
C VAL A 53 1.27 3.28 -1.14
N CYS A 54 1.12 3.84 -2.35
CA CYS A 54 1.03 5.29 -2.53
C CYS A 54 -0.28 5.83 -1.95
N ASP A 55 -0.33 7.13 -1.67
CA ASP A 55 -1.51 7.76 -1.10
C ASP A 55 -2.75 7.65 -2.01
N ASP A 56 -2.56 7.74 -3.34
CA ASP A 56 -3.62 7.55 -4.34
C ASP A 56 -4.30 6.18 -4.22
N CYS A 57 -3.49 5.13 -4.07
CA CYS A 57 -4.00 3.76 -3.95
C CYS A 57 -4.65 3.49 -2.60
N ARG A 58 -4.13 4.08 -1.51
CA ARG A 58 -4.78 4.02 -0.19
C ARG A 58 -6.16 4.68 -0.24
N LYS A 59 -6.28 5.86 -0.85
CA LYS A 59 -7.56 6.59 -0.96
C LYS A 59 -8.59 5.80 -1.77
N ASN A 60 -8.15 5.19 -2.86
CA ASN A 60 -9.03 4.40 -3.72
C ASN A 60 -9.43 3.03 -3.12
N ASP A 61 -8.76 2.58 -2.06
CA ASP A 61 -9.15 1.37 -1.32
C ASP A 61 -10.31 1.62 -0.35
N ARG A 62 -10.38 2.83 0.23
CA ARG A 62 -11.45 3.24 1.16
C ARG A 62 -12.76 3.69 0.49
N ASN A 63 -12.77 3.85 -0.82
CA ASN A 63 -13.94 4.24 -1.62
C ASN A 63 -14.52 3.02 -2.35
#